data_AF-A0A4Z1GPJ8-F1
#
_entry.id   AF-A0A4Z1GPJ8-F1
#
_cell.length_a   1.000
_cell.length_b   1.000
_cell.length_c   1.000
_cell.angle_alpha   90.00
_cell.angle_beta   90.00
_cell.angle_gamma   90.00
#
_symmetry.space_group_name_H-M   'P 1'
#
loop_
_entity.id
_entity.type
_entity.pdbx_description
1 polymer ?
#
loop_
_entity_poly.entity_id
_entity_poly.type
_entity_poly.pdbx_seq_one_letter_code
_entity_poly.pdbx_strand_id
1 'polypeptide(L)'
;MGQALISPEGEVLSLRHKLQPSGGERGIWSDGIKDELKVVATPYDRWVFLECWEHFPPAMTFNMQAQIETLHITSFPYMPDANDSEALSWESEEVHVAAARTYAVNSGAPFIFASAGNVRFIDCIYLSLRFLQALK
;
A
#
# COMPACT_ATOMS: atom_id res chain seq x y z
N MET A 1 -10.70 -7.39 6.61
CA MET A 1 -9.30 -6.91 6.79
C MET A 1 -9.34 -5.40 6.81
N GLY A 2 -8.54 -4.73 7.64
CA GLY A 2 -8.63 -3.27 7.76
C GLY A 2 -7.34 -2.61 8.23
N GLN A 3 -7.24 -1.32 7.93
CA GLN A 3 -6.12 -0.45 8.24
C GLN A 3 -6.62 0.73 9.07
N ALA A 4 -5.83 1.13 10.06
CA ALA A 4 -6.09 2.31 10.88
C ALA A 4 -4.90 3.27 10.82
N LEU A 5 -5.20 4.55 10.66
CA LEU A 5 -4.26 5.63 10.93
C LEU A 5 -4.59 6.24 12.29
N ILE A 6 -3.60 6.22 13.17
CA ILE A 6 -3.73 6.67 14.56
C ILE A 6 -2.80 7.86 14.76
N SER A 7 -3.31 8.93 15.36
CA SER A 7 -2.53 10.13 15.66
C SER A 7 -1.51 9.86 16.79
N PRO A 8 -0.49 10.72 16.96
CA PRO A 8 0.43 10.64 18.11
C PRO A 8 -0.28 10.69 19.47
N GLU A 9 -1.45 11.32 19.54
CA GLU A 9 -2.32 11.42 20.72
C GLU A 9 -3.21 10.19 20.93
N GLY A 10 -3.18 9.23 20.01
CA GLY A 10 -3.97 8.00 20.06
C GLY A 10 -5.36 8.09 19.41
N GLU A 11 -5.65 9.17 18.67
CA GLU A 11 -6.94 9.32 17.99
C GLU A 11 -6.97 8.55 16.67
N VAL A 12 -8.07 7.87 16.37
CA VAL A 12 -8.25 7.20 15.07
C VAL A 12 -8.63 8.24 14.02
N LEU A 13 -7.66 8.63 13.20
CA LEU A 13 -7.85 9.59 12.11
C LEU A 13 -8.56 8.96 10.91
N SER A 14 -8.31 7.67 10.66
CA SER A 14 -9.02 6.90 9.64
C SER A 14 -9.03 5.43 10.00
N LEU A 15 -10.16 4.78 9.72
CA LEU A 15 -10.33 3.34 9.79
C LEU A 15 -10.99 2.93 8.47
N ARG A 16 -10.37 1.99 7.78
CA ARG A 16 -10.87 1.47 6.50
C ARG A 16 -10.74 -0.04 6.44
N HIS A 17 -11.59 -0.64 5.63
CA HIS A 17 -11.53 -2.04 5.25
C HIS A 17 -11.06 -2.18 3.81
N LYS A 18 -10.41 -3.31 3.49
CA LYS A 18 -10.15 -3.70 2.10
C LYS A 18 -11.45 -3.61 1.32
N LEU A 19 -11.47 -2.83 0.24
CA LEU A 19 -12.68 -2.71 -0.57
C LEU A 19 -13.10 -4.06 -1.11
N GLN A 20 -12.14 -4.85 -1.59
CA GLN A 20 -12.38 -6.20 -2.09
C GLN A 20 -11.25 -7.16 -1.66
N PRO A 21 -11.50 -8.06 -0.69
CA PRO A 21 -10.60 -9.17 -0.37
C PRO A 21 -10.25 -10.00 -1.61
N SER A 22 -9.02 -10.47 -1.69
CA SER A 22 -8.44 -11.19 -2.84
C SER A 22 -8.34 -12.70 -2.61
N GLY A 23 -8.67 -13.51 -3.62
CA GLY A 23 -8.47 -14.97 -3.55
C GLY A 23 -9.18 -15.61 -2.34
N GLY A 24 -8.43 -16.42 -1.58
CA GLY A 24 -8.93 -17.11 -0.38
C GLY A 24 -9.39 -16.19 0.74
N GLU A 25 -8.97 -14.93 0.73
CA GLU A 25 -9.41 -13.92 1.70
C GLU A 25 -10.94 -13.74 1.70
N ARG A 26 -11.61 -13.95 0.55
CA ARG A 26 -13.07 -13.84 0.44
C ARG A 26 -13.84 -14.89 1.24
N GLY A 27 -13.17 -15.96 1.67
CA GLY A 27 -13.76 -16.96 2.56
C GLY A 27 -13.75 -16.54 4.04
N ILE A 28 -13.06 -15.46 4.40
CA ILE A 28 -12.78 -15.07 5.78
C ILE A 28 -13.21 -13.63 6.07
N TRP A 29 -13.04 -12.71 5.12
CA TRP A 29 -13.33 -11.29 5.30
C TRP A 29 -14.45 -10.81 4.38
N SER A 30 -15.24 -9.86 4.89
CA SER A 30 -16.22 -9.11 4.10
C SER A 30 -15.56 -8.00 3.29
N ASP A 31 -16.25 -7.56 2.25
CA ASP A 31 -15.92 -6.35 1.49
C ASP A 31 -16.02 -5.10 2.37
N GLY A 32 -15.17 -4.12 2.08
CA GLY A 32 -15.26 -2.76 2.60
C GLY A 32 -16.23 -1.90 1.78
N ILE A 33 -16.28 -0.61 2.10
CA ILE A 33 -17.12 0.35 1.37
C ILE A 33 -16.27 1.43 0.72
N LYS A 34 -16.71 1.90 -0.45
CA LYS A 34 -16.00 2.93 -1.23
C LYS A 34 -15.84 4.26 -0.48
N ASP A 35 -16.74 4.57 0.46
CA ASP A 35 -16.73 5.83 1.21
C ASP A 35 -15.55 5.88 2.21
N GLU A 36 -14.95 4.73 2.53
CA GLU A 36 -13.73 4.62 3.33
C GLU A 36 -12.45 4.91 2.53
N LEU A 37 -12.53 4.99 1.19
CA LEU A 37 -11.43 5.36 0.31
C LEU A 37 -11.23 6.88 0.32
N LYS A 38 -10.57 7.39 1.37
CA LYS A 38 -10.33 8.82 1.59
C LYS A 38 -8.87 9.14 1.89
N VAL A 39 -8.40 10.28 1.38
CA VAL A 39 -7.16 10.92 1.81
C VAL A 39 -7.40 11.69 3.11
N VAL A 40 -6.51 11.52 4.07
CA VAL A 40 -6.60 12.12 5.41
C VAL A 40 -5.63 13.29 5.50
N ALA A 41 -6.14 14.46 5.87
CA ALA A 41 -5.27 15.59 6.21
C ALA A 41 -4.67 15.38 7.60
N THR A 42 -3.35 15.44 7.69
CA THR A 42 -2.59 15.31 8.95
C THR A 42 -1.72 16.56 9.16
N PRO A 43 -1.14 16.75 10.36
CA PRO A 43 -0.10 17.77 10.56
C PRO A 43 1.13 17.61 9.66
N TYR A 44 1.31 16.42 9.07
CA TYR A 44 2.39 16.05 8.17
C TYR A 44 1.92 15.95 6.71
N ASP A 45 0.85 16.67 6.35
CA ASP A 45 0.24 16.72 5.02
C ASP A 45 -0.77 15.57 4.75
N ARG A 46 -1.09 15.32 3.48
CA ARG A 46 -2.21 14.48 3.01
C ARG A 46 -1.79 13.02 2.82
N TRP A 47 -2.23 12.15 3.72
CA TRP A 47 -1.81 10.75 3.74
C TRP A 47 -2.93 9.82 3.31
N VAL A 48 -2.55 8.67 2.76
CA VAL A 48 -3.49 7.66 2.30
C VAL A 48 -2.95 6.26 2.47
N PHE A 49 -3.84 5.27 2.47
CA PHE A 49 -3.45 3.86 2.53
C PHE A 49 -4.38 2.95 1.74
N LEU A 50 -3.75 2.02 1.01
CA LEU A 50 -4.36 0.86 0.39
C LEU A 50 -3.61 -0.40 0.85
N GLU A 51 -4.18 -1.59 0.63
CA GLU A 51 -3.51 -2.85 0.98
C GLU A 51 -3.46 -3.84 -0.19
N CYS A 52 -2.30 -4.47 -0.35
CA CYS A 52 -2.09 -5.63 -1.21
C CYS A 52 -2.70 -5.46 -2.62
N TRP A 53 -3.66 -6.30 -3.00
CA TRP A 53 -4.29 -6.31 -4.32
C TRP A 53 -5.11 -5.05 -4.67
N GLU A 54 -5.29 -4.10 -3.76
CA GLU A 54 -5.97 -2.84 -4.06
C GLU A 54 -5.17 -1.91 -4.98
N HIS A 55 -3.88 -2.20 -5.20
CA HIS A 55 -3.00 -1.40 -6.05
C HIS A 55 -3.10 -1.74 -7.55
N PHE A 56 -3.85 -2.77 -7.93
CA PHE A 56 -4.00 -3.18 -9.33
C PHE A 56 -5.29 -2.64 -9.98
N PRO A 57 -6.48 -2.70 -9.35
CA PRO A 57 -7.71 -2.25 -9.98
C PRO A 57 -7.76 -0.72 -10.08
N PRO A 58 -7.96 -0.14 -11.29
CA PRO A 58 -8.07 1.31 -11.46
C PRO A 58 -9.21 1.93 -10.64
N ALA A 59 -10.28 1.17 -10.38
CA ALA A 59 -11.40 1.63 -9.56
C ALA A 59 -11.00 2.02 -8.13
N MET A 60 -9.92 1.43 -7.61
CA MET A 60 -9.40 1.72 -6.27
C MET A 60 -8.30 2.78 -6.35
N THR A 61 -7.32 2.58 -7.24
CA THR A 61 -6.15 3.45 -7.32
C THR A 61 -6.48 4.86 -7.81
N PHE A 62 -7.34 4.99 -8.84
CA PHE A 62 -7.73 6.28 -9.37
C PHE A 62 -8.52 7.12 -8.35
N ASN A 63 -9.35 6.48 -7.52
CA ASN A 63 -10.13 7.18 -6.49
C ASN A 63 -9.20 7.86 -5.47
N MET A 64 -8.14 7.19 -5.05
CA MET A 64 -7.16 7.76 -4.12
C MET A 64 -6.30 8.84 -4.80
N GLN A 65 -5.80 8.55 -6.01
CA GLN A 65 -4.96 9.46 -6.78
C GLN A 65 -5.67 10.80 -7.08
N ALA A 66 -6.96 10.74 -7.42
CA ALA A 66 -7.77 11.93 -7.69
C ALA A 66 -7.94 12.85 -6.47
N GLN A 67 -7.68 12.35 -5.26
CA GLN A 67 -7.75 13.11 -4.02
C GLN A 67 -6.42 13.81 -3.67
N ILE A 68 -5.39 13.76 -4.52
CA ILE A 68 -4.13 14.52 -4.35
C ILE A 68 -3.47 14.23 -3.00
N GLU A 69 -2.99 13.00 -2.84
CA GLU A 69 -2.13 12.59 -1.72
C GLU A 69 -0.72 13.20 -1.82
N THR A 70 -0.03 13.29 -0.69
CA THR A 70 1.41 13.62 -0.64
C THR A 70 2.26 12.51 -0.05
N LEU A 71 1.62 11.48 0.53
CA LEU A 71 2.26 10.25 0.95
C LEU A 71 1.30 9.07 0.80
N HIS A 72 1.75 8.03 0.09
CA HIS A 72 1.04 6.76 0.01
C HIS A 72 1.66 5.72 0.95
N ILE A 73 0.84 5.08 1.78
CA ILE A 73 1.26 4.03 2.70
C ILE A 73 0.60 2.72 2.28
N THR A 74 1.35 1.63 2.21
CA THR A 74 0.81 0.33 1.85
C THR A 74 1.30 -0.78 2.74
N SER A 75 0.49 -1.82 2.81
CA SER A 75 0.83 -3.10 3.41
C SER A 75 0.57 -4.25 2.45
N PHE A 76 1.55 -5.11 2.29
CA PHE A 76 1.43 -6.42 1.65
C PHE A 76 1.69 -7.50 2.71
N PRO A 77 1.11 -8.70 2.57
CA PRO A 77 1.26 -9.73 3.60
C PRO A 77 2.69 -10.26 3.68
N TYR A 78 3.19 -10.79 2.57
CA TYR A 78 4.51 -11.37 2.43
C TYR A 78 5.09 -10.94 1.08
N MET A 79 6.40 -10.67 1.06
CA MET A 79 7.13 -10.41 -0.17
C MET A 79 8.40 -11.26 -0.14
N PRO A 80 8.50 -12.27 -1.03
CA PRO A 80 9.69 -13.10 -1.15
C PRO A 80 10.88 -12.29 -1.65
N ASP A 81 12.06 -12.88 -1.52
CA ASP A 81 13.28 -12.30 -2.05
C ASP A 81 13.25 -12.26 -3.59
N ALA A 82 14.10 -11.38 -4.14
CA ALA A 82 14.28 -11.27 -5.58
C ALA A 82 14.68 -12.62 -6.19
N ASN A 83 14.01 -13.03 -7.27
CA ASN A 83 14.24 -14.30 -7.98
C ASN A 83 14.09 -15.57 -7.14
N ASP A 84 13.27 -15.55 -6.08
CA ASP A 84 12.90 -16.77 -5.37
C ASP A 84 12.15 -17.73 -6.33
N SER A 85 12.66 -18.94 -6.51
CA SER A 85 12.09 -19.95 -7.41
C SER A 85 10.79 -20.55 -6.91
N GLU A 86 10.54 -20.46 -5.60
CA GLU A 86 9.34 -20.97 -4.96
C GLU A 86 8.23 -19.91 -4.88
N ALA A 87 8.54 -18.65 -5.22
CA ALA A 87 7.57 -17.58 -5.21
C ALA A 87 6.45 -17.80 -6.24
N LEU A 88 5.21 -17.66 -5.78
CA LEU A 88 4.06 -17.65 -6.69
C LEU A 88 4.10 -16.41 -7.57
N SER A 89 3.60 -16.52 -8.82
CA SER A 89 3.68 -15.43 -9.80
C SER A 89 3.06 -14.13 -9.31
N TRP A 90 1.97 -14.22 -8.53
CA TRP A 90 1.21 -13.10 -7.99
C TRP A 90 1.77 -12.50 -6.69
N GLU A 91 2.74 -13.15 -6.04
CA GLU A 91 3.36 -12.65 -4.81
C GLU A 91 4.85 -12.31 -4.99
N SER A 92 5.40 -12.51 -6.18
CA SER A 92 6.80 -12.21 -6.49
C SER A 92 7.17 -10.76 -6.15
N GLU A 93 8.45 -10.53 -5.81
CA GLU A 93 8.99 -9.18 -5.59
C GLU A 93 8.70 -8.27 -6.78
N GLU A 94 8.82 -8.78 -8.01
CA GLU A 94 8.60 -8.03 -9.24
C GLU A 94 7.17 -7.48 -9.31
N VAL A 95 6.17 -8.31 -9.03
CA VAL A 95 4.75 -7.91 -9.09
C VAL A 95 4.42 -6.86 -8.04
N HIS A 96 4.92 -7.01 -6.81
CA HIS A 96 4.74 -6.02 -5.76
C HIS A 96 5.42 -4.69 -6.08
N VAL A 97 6.67 -4.72 -6.54
CA VAL A 97 7.42 -3.51 -6.91
C VAL A 97 6.80 -2.84 -8.14
N ALA A 98 6.28 -3.60 -9.10
CA ALA A 98 5.59 -3.05 -10.26
C ALA A 98 4.32 -2.30 -9.86
N ALA A 99 3.49 -2.88 -8.98
CA ALA A 99 2.29 -2.22 -8.46
C ALA A 99 2.66 -0.93 -7.71
N ALA A 100 3.63 -1.00 -6.81
CA ALA A 100 4.09 0.15 -6.01
C ALA A 100 4.65 1.29 -6.89
N ARG A 101 5.52 0.96 -7.87
CA ARG A 101 6.10 1.97 -8.77
C ARG A 101 5.06 2.59 -9.69
N THR A 102 4.17 1.78 -10.26
CA THR A 102 3.09 2.28 -11.12
C THR A 102 2.22 3.25 -10.34
N TYR A 103 1.90 2.91 -9.10
CA TYR A 103 1.12 3.77 -8.23
C TYR A 103 1.85 5.09 -7.94
N ALA A 104 3.10 5.04 -7.47
CA ALA A 104 3.88 6.22 -7.10
C ALA A 104 4.06 7.21 -8.26
N VAL A 105 4.30 6.71 -9.47
CA VAL A 105 4.42 7.55 -10.67
C VAL A 105 3.08 8.19 -11.02
N ASN A 106 1.98 7.45 -10.93
CA ASN A 106 0.65 7.96 -11.29
C ASN A 106 0.09 8.95 -10.27
N SER A 107 0.38 8.77 -8.97
CA SER A 107 -0.06 9.72 -7.94
C SER A 107 0.85 10.94 -7.83
N GLY A 108 2.11 10.84 -8.27
CA GLY A 108 3.11 11.88 -8.06
C GLY A 108 3.57 11.98 -6.60
N ALA A 109 3.27 10.98 -5.76
CA ALA A 109 3.62 10.96 -4.35
C ALA A 109 4.58 9.79 -4.01
N PRO A 110 5.48 9.98 -3.03
CA PRO A 110 6.28 8.89 -2.50
C PRO A 110 5.40 7.79 -1.89
N PHE A 111 5.90 6.56 -1.97
CA PHE A 111 5.20 5.35 -1.63
C PHE A 111 5.99 4.53 -0.60
N ILE A 112 5.40 4.32 0.58
CA ILE A 112 5.95 3.51 1.66
C ILE A 112 5.28 2.14 1.62
N PHE A 113 6.09 1.10 1.51
CA PHE A 113 5.65 -0.28 1.46
C PHE A 113 6.17 -1.06 2.65
N ALA A 114 5.26 -1.70 3.39
CA ALA A 114 5.58 -2.63 4.46
C ALA A 114 5.07 -4.04 4.14
N SER A 115 5.95 -5.04 4.26
CA SER A 115 5.60 -6.45 4.12
C SER A 115 6.50 -7.32 5.00
N ALA A 116 6.04 -8.50 5.38
CA ALA A 116 6.94 -9.50 5.92
C ALA A 116 8.03 -9.83 4.89
N GLY A 117 9.29 -9.78 5.30
CA GLY A 117 10.47 -10.02 4.45
C GLY A 117 11.01 -8.77 3.74
N ASN A 118 10.20 -7.74 3.48
CA ASN A 118 10.66 -6.58 2.73
C ASN A 118 9.91 -5.27 3.07
N VAL A 119 10.67 -4.19 3.25
CA VAL A 119 10.15 -2.84 3.48
C VAL A 119 10.84 -1.89 2.51
N ARG A 120 10.09 -1.00 1.86
CA ARG A 120 10.62 -0.09 0.83
C ARG A 120 10.07 1.32 0.95
N PHE A 121 10.91 2.26 0.54
CA PHE A 121 10.52 3.62 0.21
C PHE A 121 10.78 3.83 -1.29
N ILE A 122 9.74 4.18 -2.03
CA ILE A 122 9.79 4.39 -3.48
C ILE A 122 9.38 5.83 -3.77
N ASP A 123 10.31 6.62 -4.27
CA ASP A 123 10.03 7.98 -4.73
C ASP A 123 9.25 7.99 -6.06
N CYS A 124 8.46 9.04 -6.28
CA CYS A 124 7.66 9.23 -7.49
C CYS A 124 8.49 9.65 -8.71
N ILE A 125 9.70 10.19 -8.50
CA ILE A 125 10.62 10.64 -9.57
C ILE A 125 11.76 9.64 -9.89
N TYR A 126 11.53 8.34 -9.66
CA TYR A 126 12.45 7.23 -9.96
C TYR A 126 13.58 6.93 -8.94
N LEU A 127 13.63 7.58 -7.77
CA LEU A 127 14.59 7.24 -6.72
C LEU A 127 14.03 6.16 -5.76
N SER A 128 14.24 4.89 -6.08
CA SER A 128 14.02 3.82 -5.10
C SER A 128 15.17 3.82 -4.10
N LEU A 129 14.97 4.37 -2.91
CA LEU A 129 15.88 4.19 -1.81
C LEU A 129 15.70 2.76 -1.28
N ARG A 130 16.60 1.84 -1.67
CA ARG A 130 16.75 0.57 -0.96
C ARG A 130 17.21 0.92 0.45
N PHE A 131 16.35 0.77 1.44
CA PHE A 131 16.80 0.83 2.83
C PHE A 131 17.85 -0.27 3.02
N LEU A 132 19.05 0.13 3.41
CA LEU A 132 20.13 -0.75 3.83
C LEU A 132 19.59 -1.70 4.91
N GLN A 133 19.96 -2.97 4.79
CA GLN A 133 19.65 -4.05 5.72
C GLN A 133 19.49 -3.53 7.16
N ALA A 134 18.27 -3.63 7.69
CA ALA A 134 18.04 -3.43 9.10
C ALA A 134 18.95 -4.41 9.86
N LEU A 135 19.94 -3.85 10.54
CA LEU A 135 20.75 -4.38 11.65
C LEU A 135 20.69 -5.91 11.83
N LYS A 136 21.77 -6.58 11.44
CA LYS A 136 22.20 -7.82 12.11
C LYS A 136 22.71 -7.51 13.51
#